data_AF-L7M5K8-F1
#
_entry.id   AF-L7M5K8-F1
#
_cell.length_a   1.000
_cell.length_b   1.000
_cell.length_c   1.000
_cell.angle_alpha   90.00
_cell.angle_beta   90.00
_cell.angle_gamma   90.00
#
_symmetry.space_group_name_H-M   'P 1'
#
loop_
_entity.id
_entity.type
_entity.pdbx_description
1 polymer ?
#
loop_
_entity_poly.entity_id
_entity_poly.type
_entity_poly.pdbx_seq_one_letter_code
_entity_poly.pdbx_strand_id
1 'polypeptide(L)'
;MSTSVLQDPFLVHHLPWKYIDDLLVLELIQPQPRRNLRENSLLDIDAIDATTFYRNFRFHKGDLDDLIVGLLIPGEVMSTQRIRVSGREALCMTLRRLPYPNRLCDLEAMFNHHSSVISSVVSKVMSHIEYYFGHLLADLTVHSWMNLENLELFSQVRKHESRSTSCEYDFFGLKRI
;
A
#
# COMPACT_ATOMS: atom_id res chain seq x y z
N MET A 1 18.87 13.36 -24.64
CA MET A 1 18.92 14.68 -24.00
C MET A 1 18.00 15.58 -24.79
N SER A 2 16.76 15.74 -24.36
CA SER A 2 15.82 16.64 -25.02
C SER A 2 15.91 17.97 -24.28
N THR A 3 16.57 18.97 -24.86
CA THR A 3 16.57 20.34 -24.34
C THR A 3 15.18 20.93 -24.63
N SER A 4 14.46 21.36 -23.60
CA SER A 4 13.18 22.04 -23.81
C SER A 4 13.45 23.40 -24.46
N VAL A 5 12.58 23.81 -25.39
CA VAL A 5 12.63 25.12 -26.05
C VAL A 5 12.58 26.28 -25.03
N LEU A 6 11.97 26.05 -23.85
CA LEU A 6 11.92 27.04 -22.76
C LEU A 6 13.25 27.18 -21.99
N GLN A 7 14.20 26.25 -22.15
CA GLN A 7 15.53 26.33 -21.52
C GLN A 7 16.54 27.09 -22.37
N ASP A 8 16.27 27.33 -23.65
CA ASP A 8 17.11 28.14 -24.53
C ASP A 8 16.66 29.62 -24.54
N PRO A 9 17.41 30.53 -23.89
CA PRO A 9 17.00 31.94 -23.72
C PRO A 9 16.88 32.70 -25.05
N PHE A 10 17.58 32.25 -26.09
CA PHE A 10 17.50 32.84 -27.44
C PHE A 10 16.19 32.53 -28.15
N LEU A 11 15.61 31.35 -27.93
CA LEU A 11 14.36 30.94 -28.57
C LEU A 11 13.15 31.58 -27.89
N VAL A 12 13.17 31.70 -26.56
CA VAL A 12 12.09 32.32 -25.77
C VAL A 12 11.89 33.79 -26.14
N HIS A 13 12.98 34.51 -26.44
CA HIS A 13 12.91 35.94 -26.81
C HIS A 13 12.22 36.23 -28.15
N HIS A 14 12.22 35.26 -29.07
CA HIS A 14 11.58 35.39 -30.38
C HIS A 14 10.16 34.87 -30.40
N LEU A 15 9.68 34.26 -29.31
CA LEU A 15 8.33 33.74 -29.25
C LEU A 15 7.32 34.81 -28.83
N PRO A 16 6.18 34.93 -29.54
CA PRO A 16 5.07 35.74 -29.08
C PRO A 16 4.50 35.17 -27.78
N TRP A 17 4.16 36.03 -26.83
CA TRP A 17 3.65 35.65 -25.49
C TRP A 17 2.53 34.60 -25.53
N LYS A 18 1.64 34.68 -26.52
CA LYS A 18 0.54 33.73 -26.72
C LYS A 18 1.01 32.26 -26.84
N TYR A 19 2.17 32.02 -27.45
CA TYR A 19 2.72 30.68 -27.63
C TYR A 19 3.53 30.22 -26.41
N ILE A 20 3.95 31.14 -25.53
CA ILE A 20 4.67 30.79 -24.30
C ILE A 20 3.71 30.10 -23.32
N ASP A 21 2.49 30.62 -23.19
CA ASP A 21 1.45 29.98 -22.37
C ASP A 21 1.12 28.56 -22.90
N ASP A 22 0.94 28.43 -24.22
CA ASP A 22 0.68 27.13 -24.85
C ASP A 22 1.85 26.15 -24.68
N LEU A 23 3.10 26.62 -24.78
CA LEU A 23 4.30 25.80 -24.56
C LEU A 23 4.50 25.44 -23.09
N LEU A 24 4.23 26.35 -22.15
CA LEU A 24 4.24 26.07 -20.72
C LEU A 24 3.21 25.00 -20.38
N VAL A 25 2.01 25.09 -20.95
CA VAL A 25 0.97 24.07 -20.81
C VAL A 25 1.44 22.75 -21.40
N LEU A 26 2.05 22.74 -22.59
CA LEU A 26 2.58 21.52 -23.20
C LEU A 26 3.73 20.90 -22.40
N GLU A 27 4.59 21.71 -21.76
CA GLU A 27 5.71 21.26 -20.92
C GLU A 27 5.24 20.75 -19.54
N LEU A 28 4.21 21.37 -18.96
CA LEU A 28 3.54 20.89 -17.75
C LEU A 28 2.72 19.61 -18.00
N ILE A 29 2.20 19.43 -19.22
CA ILE A 29 1.51 18.21 -19.65
C ILE A 29 2.49 17.10 -20.02
N GLN A 30 3.77 17.41 -20.32
CA GLN A 30 4.74 16.35 -20.58
C GLN A 30 4.81 15.45 -19.33
N PRO A 31 4.46 14.16 -19.44
CA PRO A 31 4.62 13.25 -18.33
C PRO A 31 6.12 13.20 -18.03
N GLN A 32 6.50 13.64 -16.83
CA GLN A 32 7.86 13.49 -16.34
C GLN A 32 8.33 12.06 -16.67
N PRO A 33 9.49 11.89 -17.32
CA PRO A 33 9.92 10.57 -17.75
C PRO A 33 9.92 9.68 -16.52
N ARG A 34 9.08 8.62 -16.56
CA ARG A 34 8.98 7.66 -15.46
C ARG A 34 10.40 7.24 -15.16
N ARG A 35 10.91 7.57 -13.97
CA ARG A 35 12.21 7.08 -13.53
C ARG A 35 12.10 5.56 -13.61
N ASN A 36 12.88 4.94 -14.49
CA ASN A 36 12.96 3.49 -14.59
C ASN A 36 13.66 3.00 -13.31
N LEU A 37 12.89 2.91 -12.23
CA LEU A 37 13.30 2.21 -11.03
C LEU A 37 13.44 0.74 -11.42
N ARG A 38 14.62 0.19 -11.14
CA ARG A 38 15.11 -1.10 -11.65
C ARG A 38 14.07 -2.23 -11.50
N GLU A 39 14.15 -3.21 -12.40
CA GLU A 39 13.29 -4.41 -12.44
C GLU A 39 13.39 -5.31 -11.21
N ASN A 40 14.37 -5.07 -10.33
CA ASN A 40 14.59 -5.84 -9.12
C ASN A 40 14.09 -5.04 -7.93
N SER A 41 12.96 -5.48 -7.39
CA SER A 41 12.63 -5.33 -5.97
C SER A 41 13.88 -5.49 -5.11
N LEU A 42 14.19 -4.46 -4.31
CA LEU A 42 15.36 -4.46 -3.42
C LEU A 42 14.97 -4.72 -1.96
N LEU A 43 13.70 -4.99 -1.68
CA LEU A 43 13.28 -5.31 -0.33
C LEU A 43 13.70 -6.73 0.01
N ASP A 44 14.93 -6.83 0.48
CA ASP A 44 15.38 -8.01 1.18
C ASP A 44 14.69 -8.02 2.57
N ILE A 45 13.56 -8.71 2.62
CA ILE A 45 12.76 -8.92 3.83
C ILE A 45 13.65 -9.54 4.92
N ASP A 46 14.64 -10.36 4.53
CA ASP A 46 15.51 -11.07 5.45
C ASP A 46 16.60 -10.15 6.03
N ALA A 47 17.04 -9.13 5.30
CA ALA A 47 18.00 -8.13 5.77
C ALA A 47 17.40 -7.10 6.75
N ILE A 48 16.08 -6.91 6.77
CA ILE A 48 15.45 -5.93 7.67
C ILE A 48 15.42 -6.46 9.12
N ASP A 49 15.86 -5.61 10.04
CA ASP A 49 15.78 -5.86 11.49
C ASP A 49 14.33 -5.98 11.96
N ALA A 50 14.08 -6.89 12.92
CA ALA A 50 12.74 -7.21 13.41
C ALA A 50 12.01 -5.99 13.99
N THR A 51 12.73 -5.08 14.68
CA THR A 51 12.12 -3.88 15.27
C THR A 51 11.68 -2.89 14.19
N THR A 52 12.47 -2.75 13.14
CA THR A 52 12.17 -1.89 12.00
C THR A 52 11.04 -2.47 11.17
N PHE A 53 11.02 -3.79 10.99
CA PHE A 53 9.92 -4.50 10.33
C PHE A 53 8.59 -4.27 11.07
N TYR A 54 8.57 -4.47 12.39
CA TYR A 54 7.37 -4.26 13.20
C TYR A 54 6.89 -2.80 13.14
N ARG A 55 7.79 -1.82 13.19
CA ARG A 55 7.41 -0.40 13.05
C ARG A 55 6.81 -0.07 11.68
N ASN A 56 7.27 -0.74 10.63
CA ASN A 56 6.79 -0.51 9.27
C ASN A 56 5.47 -1.21 8.97
N PHE A 57 5.30 -2.46 9.38
CA PHE A 57 4.17 -3.31 8.98
C PHE A 57 3.19 -3.62 10.12
N ARG A 58 3.58 -3.43 11.39
CA ARG A 58 2.85 -3.85 12.61
C ARG A 58 2.62 -5.35 12.76
N PHE A 59 3.38 -6.17 12.03
CA PHE A 59 3.41 -7.63 12.13
C PHE A 59 4.81 -8.08 12.53
N HIS A 60 4.93 -9.24 13.17
CA HIS A 60 6.24 -9.86 13.36
C HIS A 60 6.69 -10.50 12.06
N LYS A 61 8.00 -10.58 11.86
CA LYS A 61 8.60 -11.16 10.66
C LYS A 61 8.26 -12.65 10.49
N GLY A 62 8.13 -13.38 11.60
CA GLY A 62 7.72 -14.79 11.60
C GLY A 62 6.28 -15.00 11.14
N ASP A 63 5.39 -14.05 11.43
CA ASP A 63 3.97 -14.14 11.07
C ASP A 63 3.74 -13.93 9.56
N LEU A 64 4.75 -13.45 8.82
CA LEU A 64 4.61 -13.14 7.40
C LEU A 64 4.32 -14.39 6.57
N ASP A 65 4.99 -15.50 6.88
CA ASP A 65 4.82 -16.77 6.17
C ASP A 65 3.43 -17.35 6.43
N ASP A 66 3.01 -17.34 7.69
CA ASP A 66 1.67 -17.74 8.11
C ASP A 66 0.59 -16.88 7.42
N LEU A 67 0.85 -15.58 7.27
CA LEU A 67 -0.07 -14.67 6.61
C LEU A 67 -0.17 -14.92 5.10
N ILE A 68 0.94 -15.26 4.44
CA ILE A 68 0.93 -15.62 3.00
C ILE A 68 0.09 -16.86 2.77
N VAL A 69 0.26 -17.88 3.62
CA VAL A 69 -0.51 -19.12 3.56
C VAL A 69 -1.97 -18.86 3.91
N GLY A 70 -2.23 -18.11 4.98
CA GLY A 70 -3.58 -17.81 5.47
C GLY A 70 -4.40 -16.95 4.50
N LEU A 71 -3.78 -15.98 3.82
CA LEU A 71 -4.43 -15.12 2.81
C LEU A 71 -4.38 -15.70 1.39
N LEU A 72 -3.82 -16.91 1.22
CA LEU A 72 -3.67 -17.58 -0.07
C LEU A 72 -3.01 -16.69 -1.13
N ILE A 73 -1.99 -15.91 -0.73
CA ILE A 73 -1.35 -14.95 -1.63
C ILE A 73 -0.60 -15.71 -2.74
N PRO A 74 -0.78 -15.34 -4.02
CA PRO A 74 -0.06 -15.98 -5.11
C PRO A 74 1.45 -15.71 -4.99
N GLY A 75 2.28 -16.70 -5.35
CA GLY A 75 3.73 -16.58 -5.27
C GLY A 75 4.33 -15.42 -6.07
N GLU A 76 3.65 -15.00 -7.14
CA GLU A 76 3.97 -13.80 -7.90
C GLU A 76 2.69 -13.02 -8.23
N VAL A 77 2.78 -11.69 -8.17
CA VAL A 77 1.71 -10.76 -8.55
C VAL A 77 2.17 -9.98 -9.77
N MET A 78 1.38 -10.07 -10.84
CA MET A 78 1.59 -9.29 -12.05
C MET A 78 0.84 -7.96 -11.96
N SER A 79 1.58 -6.87 -12.04
CA SER A 79 1.05 -5.52 -12.14
C SER A 79 0.40 -5.26 -13.52
N THR A 80 -0.45 -4.24 -13.62
CA THR A 80 -1.06 -3.78 -14.89
C THR A 80 0.01 -3.40 -15.92
N GLN A 81 1.17 -2.92 -15.47
CA GLN A 81 2.32 -2.62 -16.33
C GLN A 81 3.14 -3.86 -16.71
N ARG A 82 2.63 -5.08 -16.45
CA ARG A 82 3.29 -6.37 -16.70
C ARG A 82 4.62 -6.56 -15.93
N ILE A 83 4.79 -5.83 -14.85
CA ILE A 83 5.91 -6.01 -13.92
C ILE A 83 5.54 -7.13 -12.94
N ARG A 84 6.45 -8.08 -12.76
CA ARG A 84 6.33 -9.18 -11.80
C ARG A 84 6.89 -8.74 -10.45
N VAL A 85 6.11 -8.92 -9.40
CA VAL A 85 6.49 -8.66 -8.02
C VAL A 85 6.28 -9.94 -7.22
N SER A 86 7.20 -10.24 -6.30
CA SER A 86 7.06 -11.43 -5.45
C SER A 86 5.83 -11.32 -4.55
N GLY A 87 5.18 -12.45 -4.24
CA GLY A 87 4.00 -12.48 -3.38
C GLY A 87 4.29 -11.92 -1.98
N ARG A 88 5.47 -12.23 -1.41
CA ARG A 88 5.93 -11.70 -0.11
C ARG A 88 5.97 -10.17 -0.11
N GLU A 89 6.58 -9.61 -1.15
CA GLU A 89 6.74 -8.16 -1.26
C GLU A 89 5.41 -7.46 -1.57
N ALA A 90 4.60 -8.05 -2.46
CA ALA A 90 3.26 -7.56 -2.76
C ALA A 90 2.41 -7.50 -1.48
N LEU A 91 2.51 -8.52 -0.62
CA LEU A 91 1.89 -8.51 0.71
C LEU A 91 2.48 -7.39 1.58
N CYS A 92 3.81 -7.25 1.69
CA CYS A 92 4.43 -6.15 2.43
C CYS A 92 3.97 -4.76 1.94
N MET A 93 3.82 -4.54 0.63
CA MET A 93 3.27 -3.29 0.07
C MET A 93 1.86 -3.00 0.59
N THR A 94 1.00 -4.03 0.63
CA THR A 94 -0.36 -3.88 1.19
C THR A 94 -0.35 -3.66 2.68
N LEU A 95 0.42 -4.46 3.44
CA LEU A 95 0.57 -4.32 4.89
C LEU A 95 1.09 -2.95 5.29
N ARG A 96 1.92 -2.30 4.48
CA ARG A 96 2.37 -0.94 4.77
C ARG A 96 1.24 0.10 4.63
N ARG A 97 0.19 -0.20 3.87
CA ARG A 97 -0.93 0.72 3.59
C ARG A 97 -2.14 0.50 4.50
N LEU A 98 -2.32 -0.69 5.08
CA LEU A 98 -3.45 -0.99 5.96
C LEU A 98 -3.42 -0.23 7.31
N PRO A 99 -2.27 -0.08 8.01
CA PRO A 99 -2.21 0.63 9.29
C PRO A 99 -2.43 2.13 9.18
N TYR A 100 -2.02 2.74 8.06
CA TYR A 100 -2.14 4.17 7.81
C TYR A 100 -2.05 4.47 6.31
N PRO A 101 -2.88 5.40 5.77
CA PRO A 101 -2.79 5.82 4.38
C PRO A 101 -1.46 6.55 4.10
N ASN A 102 -0.48 5.79 3.61
CA ASN A 102 0.82 6.32 3.17
C ASN A 102 0.74 6.82 1.72
N ARG A 103 1.47 7.90 1.39
CA ARG A 103 1.57 8.36 0.00
C ARG A 103 2.37 7.34 -0.81
N LEU A 104 1.93 7.05 -2.03
CA LEU A 104 2.61 6.09 -2.91
C LEU A 104 4.05 6.51 -3.21
N CYS A 105 4.31 7.81 -3.34
CA CYS A 105 5.65 8.37 -3.57
C CYS A 105 6.64 8.02 -2.44
N ASP A 106 6.17 7.97 -1.19
CA ASP A 106 7.01 7.63 -0.04
C ASP A 106 7.37 6.13 -0.03
N LEU A 107 6.50 5.30 -0.61
CA LEU A 107 6.73 3.87 -0.78
C LEU A 107 7.70 3.56 -1.91
N GLU A 108 7.85 4.45 -2.90
CA GLU A 108 8.82 4.27 -3.99
C GLU A 108 10.25 4.15 -3.47
N ALA A 109 10.61 4.92 -2.44
CA ALA A 109 11.93 4.87 -1.82
C ALA A 109 12.20 3.54 -1.09
N MET A 110 11.15 2.91 -0.55
CA MET A 110 11.27 1.67 0.23
C MET A 110 11.23 0.42 -0.65
N PHE A 111 10.32 0.38 -1.62
CA PHE A 111 10.12 -0.78 -2.51
C PHE A 111 10.89 -0.68 -3.83
N ASN A 112 11.47 0.48 -4.13
CA ASN A 112 12.14 0.75 -5.42
C ASN A 112 11.24 0.45 -6.63
N HIS A 113 9.94 0.61 -6.45
CA HIS A 113 8.93 0.47 -7.50
C HIS A 113 8.23 1.80 -7.70
N HIS A 114 7.87 2.10 -8.96
CA HIS A 114 7.11 3.31 -9.24
C HIS A 114 5.73 3.25 -8.58
N SER A 115 5.21 4.39 -8.11
CA SER A 115 3.92 4.54 -7.44
C SER A 115 2.77 3.88 -8.20
N SER A 116 2.78 3.95 -9.53
CA SER A 116 1.77 3.27 -10.37
C SER A 116 1.79 1.74 -10.25
N VAL A 117 2.99 1.16 -10.14
CA VAL A 117 3.19 -0.29 -9.98
C VAL A 117 2.73 -0.72 -8.60
N ILE A 118 3.18 0.00 -7.56
CA ILE A 118 2.77 -0.22 -6.17
C ILE A 118 1.25 -0.13 -6.04
N SER A 119 0.64 0.89 -6.63
CA SER A 119 -0.82 1.07 -6.62
C SER A 119 -1.53 -0.12 -7.27
N SER A 120 -1.09 -0.52 -8.46
CA SER A 120 -1.66 -1.65 -9.19
C SER A 120 -1.53 -2.97 -8.42
N VAL A 121 -0.34 -3.25 -7.87
CA VAL A 121 -0.08 -4.46 -7.07
C VAL A 121 -0.94 -4.48 -5.81
N VAL A 122 -1.01 -3.36 -5.08
CA VAL A 122 -1.83 -3.26 -3.87
C VAL A 122 -3.30 -3.50 -4.18
N SER A 123 -3.83 -2.86 -5.22
CA SER A 123 -5.22 -3.08 -5.62
C SER A 123 -5.46 -4.53 -6.02
N LYS A 124 -4.51 -5.17 -6.73
CA LYS A 124 -4.62 -6.58 -7.13
C LYS A 124 -4.68 -7.51 -5.92
N VAL A 125 -3.82 -7.30 -4.93
CA VAL A 125 -3.80 -8.08 -3.69
C VAL A 125 -5.07 -7.83 -2.87
N MET A 126 -5.54 -6.59 -2.79
CA MET A 126 -6.79 -6.28 -2.08
C MET A 126 -8.00 -6.94 -2.74
N SER A 127 -8.12 -6.87 -4.07
CA SER A 127 -9.16 -7.57 -4.81
C SER A 127 -9.06 -9.09 -4.70
N HIS A 128 -7.85 -9.64 -4.59
CA HIS A 128 -7.65 -11.06 -4.30
C HIS A 128 -8.22 -11.41 -2.92
N ILE A 129 -7.86 -10.67 -1.88
CA ILE A 129 -8.38 -10.89 -0.52
C ILE A 129 -9.91 -10.77 -0.50
N GLU A 130 -10.47 -9.76 -1.15
CA GLU A 130 -11.92 -9.58 -1.26
C GLU A 130 -12.60 -10.73 -2.00
N TYR A 131 -11.99 -11.25 -3.07
CA TYR A 131 -12.54 -12.38 -3.81
C TYR A 131 -12.60 -13.66 -2.96
N TYR A 132 -11.55 -13.96 -2.19
CA TYR A 132 -11.49 -15.18 -1.36
C TYR A 132 -12.23 -15.03 -0.03
N PHE A 133 -12.13 -13.89 0.64
CA PHE A 133 -12.61 -13.68 2.02
C PHE A 133 -13.77 -12.69 2.12
N GLY A 134 -14.17 -12.02 1.05
CA GLY A 134 -15.25 -11.02 1.08
C GLY A 134 -16.59 -11.62 1.48
N HIS A 135 -16.82 -12.90 1.20
CA HIS A 135 -18.02 -13.61 1.64
C HIS A 135 -18.15 -13.67 3.17
N LEU A 136 -17.03 -13.68 3.91
CA LEU A 136 -17.02 -13.67 5.37
C LEU A 136 -17.58 -12.36 5.95
N LEU A 137 -17.39 -11.25 5.22
CA LEU A 137 -17.91 -9.94 5.62
C LEU A 137 -19.32 -9.68 5.07
N ALA A 138 -19.69 -10.34 3.98
CA ALA A 138 -21.04 -10.24 3.41
C ALA A 138 -22.08 -10.99 4.24
N ASP A 139 -21.70 -12.13 4.83
CA ASP A 139 -22.56 -12.93 5.70
C ASP A 139 -22.04 -12.93 7.15
N LEU A 140 -22.53 -11.96 7.91
CA LEU A 140 -22.20 -11.78 9.33
C LEU A 140 -22.66 -12.96 10.21
N THR A 141 -23.56 -13.82 9.71
CA THR A 141 -24.08 -14.98 10.46
C THR A 141 -23.09 -16.15 10.48
N VAL A 142 -22.11 -16.16 9.59
CA VAL A 142 -21.01 -17.16 9.54
C VAL A 142 -20.13 -17.08 10.79
N HIS A 143 -20.05 -15.91 11.42
CA HIS A 143 -19.21 -15.69 12.59
C HIS A 143 -20.03 -15.77 13.88
N SER A 144 -19.85 -16.86 14.63
CA SER A 144 -20.46 -17.03 15.96
C SER A 144 -20.10 -15.92 16.95
N TRP A 145 -18.93 -15.31 16.78
CA TRP A 145 -18.43 -14.21 17.61
C TRP A 145 -18.90 -12.82 17.15
N MET A 146 -19.40 -12.66 15.92
CA MET A 146 -19.85 -11.38 15.36
C MET A 146 -21.38 -11.27 15.39
N ASN A 147 -21.98 -11.69 16.50
CA ASN A 147 -23.41 -11.55 16.72
C ASN A 147 -23.77 -10.11 17.15
N LEU A 148 -25.07 -9.78 17.08
CA LEU A 148 -25.56 -8.44 17.44
C LEU A 148 -25.21 -8.05 18.89
N GLU A 149 -25.27 -9.01 19.82
CA GLU A 149 -24.96 -8.82 21.23
C GLU A 149 -23.49 -8.40 21.46
N ASN A 150 -22.55 -9.08 20.80
CA ASN A 150 -21.12 -8.75 20.87
C ASN A 150 -20.83 -7.41 20.18
N LEU A 151 -21.53 -7.10 19.09
CA LEU A 151 -21.42 -5.79 18.42
C LEU A 151 -21.93 -4.65 19.31
N GLU A 152 -23.02 -4.85 20.04
CA GLU A 152 -23.51 -3.91 21.05
C GLU A 152 -22.48 -3.71 22.17
N LEU A 153 -21.90 -4.80 22.68
CA LEU A 153 -20.81 -4.76 23.67
C LEU A 153 -19.64 -3.92 23.15
N PHE A 154 -19.13 -4.18 21.94
CA PHE A 154 -18.04 -3.42 21.34
C PHE A 154 -18.37 -1.94 21.14
N SER A 155 -19.63 -1.61 20.83
CA SER A 155 -20.09 -0.22 20.69
C SER A 155 -20.10 0.53 22.03
N GLN A 156 -20.38 -0.17 23.14
CA GLN A 156 -20.44 0.41 24.47
C GLN A 156 -19.05 0.69 25.03
N VAL A 157 -18.07 -0.19 24.80
CA VAL A 157 -16.68 -0.02 25.25
C VAL A 157 -16.11 1.34 24.80
N ARG A 158 -16.33 1.75 23.54
CA ARG A 158 -15.86 3.06 23.04
C ARG A 158 -16.50 4.28 23.72
N LYS A 159 -17.75 4.15 24.20
CA LYS A 159 -18.43 5.24 24.91
C LYS A 159 -17.86 5.45 26.32
N HIS A 160 -17.33 4.39 26.93
CA HIS A 160 -16.70 4.44 28.25
C HIS A 160 -15.21 4.81 28.20
N GLU A 161 -14.48 4.42 27.15
CA GLU A 161 -13.06 4.76 26.94
C GLU A 161 -12.80 6.27 26.82
N SER A 162 -13.79 7.03 26.35
CA SER A 162 -13.72 8.51 26.29
C SER A 162 -13.70 9.18 27.67
N ARG A 163 -13.89 8.41 28.76
CA ARG A 163 -13.92 8.90 30.15
C ARG A 163 -12.81 8.37 31.04
N SER A 164 -12.08 7.34 30.63
CA SER A 164 -11.04 6.74 31.47
C SER A 164 -9.84 6.35 30.60
N THR A 165 -8.80 7.18 30.64
CA THR A 165 -7.45 6.75 30.28
C THR A 165 -6.98 5.74 31.32
N SER A 166 -6.33 4.67 30.82
CA SER A 166 -5.69 3.56 31.55
C SER A 166 -6.56 2.32 31.64
N CYS A 167 -6.33 1.36 30.74
CA CYS A 167 -6.45 -0.08 31.04
C CYS A 167 -5.59 -0.89 30.05
N GLU A 168 -4.83 -1.83 30.61
CA GLU A 168 -4.12 -2.92 29.94
C GLU A 168 -5.04 -3.71 28.99
N TYR A 169 -4.52 -4.02 27.81
CA TYR A 169 -5.16 -4.89 26.85
C TYR A 169 -4.72 -6.34 27.08
N ASP A 170 -5.50 -7.11 27.87
CA ASP A 170 -5.53 -8.57 27.72
C ASP A 170 -6.45 -8.91 26.53
N PHE A 171 -5.90 -8.75 25.33
CA PHE A 171 -6.59 -9.06 24.08
C PHE A 171 -6.28 -10.51 23.66
N PHE A 172 -7.33 -11.33 23.69
CA PHE A 172 -7.43 -12.71 23.19
C PHE A 172 -6.74 -13.83 24.00
N GLY A 173 -7.52 -14.42 24.92
CA GLY A 173 -7.48 -15.86 25.17
C GLY A 173 -8.11 -16.66 24.02
N LEU A 174 -7.48 -16.65 22.83
CA LEU A 174 -7.86 -17.57 21.74
C LEU A 174 -7.22 -18.94 22.03
N LYS A 175 -7.96 -19.79 22.72
CA LYS A 175 -7.70 -21.24 22.71
C LYS A 175 -7.92 -21.72 21.27
N ARG A 176 -6.87 -22.36 20.72
CA ARG A 176 -6.89 -23.20 19.52
C ARG A 176 -8.24 -23.89 19.32
N ILE A 177 -8.75 -23.87 18.10
CA ILE A 177 -9.25 -24.99 17.30
C ILE A 177 -9.11 -24.59 15.83
#